data_AF-X1HGX9-F1
#
_entry.id   AF-X1HGX9-F1
#
_cell.length_a   1.000
_cell.length_b   1.000
_cell.length_c   1.000
_cell.angle_alpha   90.00
_cell.angle_beta   90.00
_cell.angle_gamma   90.00
#
_symmetry.space_group_name_H-M   'P 1'
#
loop_
_entity.id
_entity.type
_entity.pdbx_description
1 polymer ?
#
loop_
_entity_poly.entity_id
_entity_poly.type
_entity_poly.pdbx_seq_one_letter_code
_entity_poly.pdbx_strand_id
1 'polypeptide(L)'
;SHKYIIIDHNRCILCGRCVRVCDELEGNHTLDFRERGWQKMVNIDLNSILNESTCTSCGSCVQVCPTGAIYDRKSPYIGRSEDCEFTKTVCSQCSIGCGIEVVTRANHILRINGDYDSNINNGLLCDMGRFEPLYEERKRYLKPMVRMNGELKESNWEEAIDIIANRLVGIDGEDMLGLVSAIATTETIIIFKKLINNVFNSENIGMLHGPVSTLKCEGSLNEILKSDLIIVIGADFTRDSKVVRSLVKRAVTKGSNL
;
A
#
# COMPACT_ATOMS: atom_id res chain seq x y z
N SER A 1 -20.58 -3.47 -9.14
CA SER A 1 -19.98 -4.37 -8.12
C SER A 1 -18.63 -3.82 -7.74
N HIS A 2 -18.29 -3.69 -6.45
CA HIS A 2 -17.03 -3.06 -6.02
C HIS A 2 -15.83 -3.98 -6.26
N LYS A 3 -14.69 -3.42 -6.67
CA LYS A 3 -13.50 -4.20 -7.10
C LYS A 3 -13.00 -5.17 -6.00
N TYR A 4 -12.85 -4.68 -4.78
CA TYR A 4 -12.20 -5.43 -3.69
C TYR A 4 -13.13 -5.96 -2.60
N ILE A 5 -14.29 -5.34 -2.38
CA ILE A 5 -15.09 -5.51 -1.16
C ILE A 5 -16.45 -6.08 -1.54
N ILE A 6 -16.90 -7.08 -0.78
CA ILE A 6 -18.24 -7.65 -0.87
C ILE A 6 -18.96 -7.45 0.46
N ILE A 7 -20.25 -7.10 0.39
CA ILE A 7 -21.13 -6.96 1.54
C ILE A 7 -22.28 -7.97 1.39
N ASP A 8 -22.42 -8.84 2.37
CA ASP A 8 -23.52 -9.79 2.52
C ASP A 8 -24.32 -9.46 3.79
N HIS A 9 -25.44 -8.77 3.60
CA HIS A 9 -26.30 -8.34 4.70
C HIS A 9 -26.93 -9.50 5.49
N ASN A 10 -27.06 -10.71 4.90
CA ASN A 10 -27.62 -11.86 5.61
C ASN A 10 -26.71 -12.36 6.74
N ARG A 11 -25.41 -12.04 6.67
CA ARG A 11 -24.43 -12.37 7.73
C ARG A 11 -24.26 -11.24 8.73
N CYS A 12 -24.92 -10.09 8.52
CA CYS A 12 -24.71 -8.90 9.33
C CYS A 12 -25.49 -8.98 10.64
N ILE A 13 -24.80 -8.80 11.76
CA ILE A 13 -25.40 -8.72 13.10
C ILE A 13 -25.64 -7.27 13.56
N LEU A 14 -25.54 -6.30 12.66
CA LEU A 14 -25.76 -4.86 12.92
C LEU A 14 -24.94 -4.27 14.08
N CYS A 15 -23.73 -4.79 14.33
CA CYS A 15 -22.87 -4.36 15.43
C CYS A 15 -22.29 -2.93 15.30
N GLY A 16 -22.38 -2.30 14.12
CA GLY A 16 -21.94 -0.92 13.88
C GLY A 16 -20.44 -0.70 13.79
N ARG A 17 -19.60 -1.74 13.87
CA ARG A 17 -18.13 -1.60 13.74
C ARG A 17 -17.71 -1.02 12.39
N CYS A 18 -18.35 -1.46 11.30
CA CYS A 18 -18.05 -0.95 9.95
C CYS A 18 -18.44 0.52 9.76
N VAL A 19 -19.55 0.95 10.37
CA VAL A 19 -20.02 2.35 10.37
C VAL A 19 -19.01 3.21 11.14
N ARG A 20 -18.72 2.85 12.40
CA ARG A 20 -17.77 3.59 13.24
C ARG A 20 -16.37 3.67 12.65
N VAL A 21 -15.85 2.60 12.06
CA VAL A 21 -14.50 2.66 11.46
C VAL A 21 -14.45 3.55 10.21
N CYS A 22 -15.54 3.59 9.44
CA CYS A 22 -15.64 4.44 8.24
C CYS A 22 -15.75 5.93 8.60
N ASP A 23 -16.40 6.22 9.73
CA ASP A 23 -16.52 7.53 10.35
C ASP A 23 -15.22 7.92 11.11
N GLU A 24 -14.96 7.27 12.25
CA GLU A 24 -14.01 7.74 13.26
C GLU A 24 -12.53 7.54 12.87
N LEU A 25 -12.22 6.50 12.09
CA LEU A 25 -10.84 6.17 11.69
C LEU A 25 -10.53 6.51 10.23
N GLU A 26 -11.45 6.29 9.31
CA GLU A 26 -11.23 6.65 7.91
C GLU A 26 -11.63 8.11 7.61
N GLY A 27 -12.55 8.69 8.39
CA GLY A 27 -13.02 10.06 8.21
C GLY A 27 -13.87 10.26 6.95
N ASN A 28 -14.49 9.20 6.42
CA ASN A 28 -15.13 9.25 5.09
C ASN A 28 -16.65 9.14 5.12
N HIS A 29 -17.24 8.64 6.22
CA HIS A 29 -18.70 8.62 6.44
C HIS A 29 -19.54 7.95 5.34
N THR A 30 -18.95 7.03 4.56
CA THR A 30 -19.67 6.34 3.48
C THR A 30 -20.65 5.30 4.00
N LEU A 31 -20.33 4.63 5.11
CA LEU A 31 -21.17 3.58 5.68
C LEU A 31 -21.97 4.14 6.85
N ASP A 32 -23.28 3.93 6.83
CA ASP A 32 -24.19 4.26 7.94
C ASP A 32 -25.27 3.19 8.09
N PHE A 33 -26.24 3.39 8.97
CA PHE A 33 -27.46 2.60 9.06
C PHE A 33 -28.63 3.33 8.40
N ARG A 34 -29.46 2.59 7.69
CA ARG A 34 -30.79 3.05 7.27
C ARG A 34 -31.89 2.25 7.93
N GLU A 35 -33.10 2.78 7.85
CA GLU A 35 -34.32 2.20 8.42
C GLU A 35 -34.22 1.95 9.93
N ARG A 36 -35.26 1.33 10.50
CA ARG A 36 -35.35 1.02 11.94
C ARG A 36 -35.94 -0.36 12.17
N GLY A 37 -35.75 -0.88 13.38
CA GLY A 37 -36.27 -2.20 13.77
C GLY A 37 -35.69 -3.32 12.90
N TRP A 38 -36.55 -4.23 12.45
CA TRP A 38 -36.17 -5.39 11.64
C TRP A 38 -35.71 -5.05 10.22
N GLN A 39 -36.06 -3.86 9.71
CA GLN A 39 -35.63 -3.38 8.39
C GLN A 39 -34.26 -2.69 8.42
N LYS A 40 -33.68 -2.52 9.62
CA LYS A 40 -32.39 -1.84 9.79
C LYS A 40 -31.29 -2.57 9.02
N MET A 41 -30.56 -1.83 8.20
CA MET A 41 -29.44 -2.39 7.44
C MET A 41 -28.30 -1.40 7.26
N VAL A 42 -27.10 -1.93 7.02
CA VAL A 42 -25.94 -1.10 6.65
C VAL A 42 -26.21 -0.49 5.27
N ASN A 43 -26.16 0.83 5.22
CA ASN A 43 -26.36 1.67 4.08
C ASN A 43 -25.03 2.21 3.56
N ILE A 44 -25.01 2.54 2.27
CA ILE A 44 -23.86 3.14 1.59
C ILE A 44 -24.33 4.48 1.05
N ASP A 45 -23.72 5.58 1.50
CA ASP A 45 -24.11 6.97 1.21
C ASP A 45 -25.65 7.15 1.27
N LEU A 46 -26.29 7.57 0.18
CA LEU A 46 -27.74 7.75 0.06
C LEU A 46 -28.37 6.56 -0.69
N ASN A 47 -28.16 5.33 -0.20
CA ASN A 47 -28.61 4.09 -0.83
C ASN A 47 -27.97 3.88 -2.23
N SER A 48 -26.71 4.26 -2.36
CA SER A 48 -25.92 4.01 -3.57
C SER A 48 -25.32 2.59 -3.55
N ILE A 49 -24.72 2.18 -4.66
CA ILE A 49 -23.87 1.00 -4.69
C ILE A 49 -22.44 1.37 -4.28
N LEU A 50 -21.73 0.46 -3.61
CA LEU A 50 -20.38 0.73 -3.09
C LEU A 50 -19.39 1.23 -4.17
N ASN A 51 -19.55 0.79 -5.41
CA ASN A 51 -18.69 1.20 -6.53
C ASN A 51 -18.91 2.64 -7.02
N GLU A 52 -20.10 3.19 -6.81
CA GLU A 52 -20.50 4.55 -7.21
C GLU A 52 -20.62 5.48 -5.99
N SER A 53 -20.17 5.00 -4.84
CA SER A 53 -20.20 5.72 -3.58
C SER A 53 -18.92 6.53 -3.37
N THR A 54 -18.90 7.33 -2.31
CA THR A 54 -17.72 8.05 -1.83
C THR A 54 -16.63 7.15 -1.25
N CYS A 55 -16.80 5.82 -1.26
CA CYS A 55 -15.88 4.85 -0.66
C CYS A 55 -14.44 5.00 -1.17
N THR A 56 -13.50 5.09 -0.23
CA THR A 56 -12.06 5.21 -0.53
C THR A 56 -11.37 3.88 -0.74
N SER A 57 -12.10 2.76 -0.72
CA SER A 57 -11.56 1.41 -0.81
C SER A 57 -10.53 1.04 0.27
N CYS A 58 -10.48 1.74 1.42
CA CYS A 58 -9.48 1.46 2.46
C CYS A 58 -9.61 0.08 3.11
N GLY A 59 -10.80 -0.53 3.06
CA GLY A 59 -11.04 -1.87 3.58
C GLY A 59 -11.00 -2.01 5.11
N SER A 60 -10.98 -0.90 5.87
CA SER A 60 -11.05 -0.97 7.34
C SER A 60 -12.31 -1.68 7.83
N CYS A 61 -13.44 -1.51 7.11
CA CYS A 61 -14.69 -2.23 7.38
C CYS A 61 -14.57 -3.75 7.20
N VAL A 62 -13.73 -4.22 6.28
CA VAL A 62 -13.41 -5.65 6.08
C VAL A 62 -12.68 -6.20 7.30
N GLN A 63 -11.67 -5.48 7.79
CA GLN A 63 -10.82 -5.93 8.89
C GLN A 63 -11.57 -5.99 10.24
N VAL A 64 -12.52 -5.07 10.49
CA VAL A 64 -13.25 -5.02 11.77
C VAL A 64 -14.53 -5.86 11.81
N CYS A 65 -14.97 -6.43 10.67
CA CYS A 65 -16.22 -7.16 10.59
C CYS A 65 -16.13 -8.51 11.31
N PRO A 66 -16.89 -8.75 12.41
CA PRO A 66 -16.72 -9.95 13.21
C PRO A 66 -17.35 -11.21 12.58
N THR A 67 -18.30 -11.05 11.66
CA THR A 67 -19.06 -12.16 11.06
C THR A 67 -18.65 -12.48 9.62
N GLY A 68 -17.73 -11.70 9.04
CA GLY A 68 -17.44 -11.77 7.61
C GLY A 68 -18.64 -11.37 6.74
N ALA A 69 -19.52 -10.51 7.24
CA ALA A 69 -20.55 -9.85 6.43
C ALA A 69 -19.94 -8.86 5.42
N ILE A 70 -18.80 -8.25 5.77
CA ILE A 70 -18.00 -7.44 4.86
C ILE A 70 -16.65 -8.14 4.74
N TYR A 71 -16.27 -8.51 3.51
CA TYR A 71 -15.06 -9.29 3.28
C TYR A 71 -14.38 -8.91 1.96
N ASP A 72 -13.08 -9.22 1.87
CA ASP A 72 -12.30 -9.10 0.63
C ASP A 72 -12.77 -10.17 -0.37
N ARG A 73 -12.99 -9.78 -1.62
CA ARG A 73 -13.39 -10.64 -2.74
C ARG A 73 -12.45 -11.82 -2.98
N LYS A 74 -11.13 -11.69 -2.77
CA LYS A 74 -10.18 -12.79 -3.00
C LYS A 74 -10.03 -13.75 -1.81
N SER A 75 -10.36 -13.30 -0.60
CA SER A 75 -10.17 -14.06 0.62
C SER A 75 -11.14 -15.25 0.90
N PRO A 76 -12.32 -15.42 0.28
CA PRO A 76 -13.23 -16.51 0.66
C PRO A 76 -12.69 -17.88 0.23
N TYR A 77 -12.83 -18.88 1.10
CA TYR A 77 -12.59 -20.30 0.82
C TYR A 77 -11.15 -20.70 0.43
N ILE A 78 -10.17 -19.81 0.62
CA ILE A 78 -8.74 -20.09 0.30
C ILE A 78 -7.92 -20.61 1.50
N GLY A 79 -8.47 -20.62 2.71
CA GLY A 79 -7.83 -21.20 3.90
C GLY A 79 -8.58 -20.90 5.19
N ARG A 80 -8.42 -21.76 6.21
CA ARG A 80 -8.86 -21.46 7.58
C ARG A 80 -7.75 -20.69 8.30
N SER A 81 -8.12 -19.86 9.26
CA SER A 81 -7.15 -19.07 10.02
C SER A 81 -6.08 -19.93 10.71
N GLU A 82 -6.42 -21.16 11.11
CA GLU A 82 -5.51 -22.14 11.72
C GLU A 82 -4.43 -22.65 10.76
N ASP A 83 -4.68 -22.59 9.44
CA ASP A 83 -3.75 -23.03 8.40
C ASP A 83 -2.88 -21.87 7.87
N CYS A 84 -2.97 -20.69 8.49
CA CYS A 84 -2.34 -19.47 8.00
C CYS A 84 -1.16 -19.05 8.88
N GLU A 85 -0.15 -18.47 8.24
CA GLU A 85 0.95 -17.77 8.89
C GLU A 85 0.67 -16.27 8.88
N PHE A 86 1.03 -15.59 9.97
CA PHE A 86 0.82 -14.16 10.16
C PHE A 86 2.18 -13.48 10.33
N THR A 87 2.57 -12.67 9.35
CA THR A 87 3.88 -12.00 9.35
C THR A 87 3.68 -10.49 9.43
N LYS A 88 4.10 -9.88 10.53
CA LYS A 88 4.16 -8.41 10.67
C LYS A 88 5.34 -7.85 9.89
N THR A 89 5.10 -6.83 9.09
CA THR A 89 6.12 -6.17 8.25
C THR A 89 5.70 -4.74 7.89
N VAL A 90 6.44 -4.09 7.00
CA VAL A 90 6.22 -2.71 6.56
C VAL A 90 5.71 -2.67 5.13
N CYS A 91 4.68 -1.85 4.88
CA CYS A 91 4.16 -1.59 3.54
C CYS A 91 5.12 -0.69 2.75
N SER A 92 5.52 -1.14 1.57
CA SER A 92 6.44 -0.44 0.67
C SER A 92 5.75 0.29 -0.49
N GLN A 93 4.43 0.47 -0.45
CA GLN A 93 3.66 1.07 -1.56
C GLN A 93 3.78 2.60 -1.64
N CYS A 94 4.13 3.25 -0.54
CA CYS A 94 4.40 4.69 -0.49
C CYS A 94 5.34 5.01 0.68
N SER A 95 5.73 6.28 0.83
CA SER A 95 6.70 6.74 1.82
C SER A 95 6.22 6.73 3.27
N ILE A 96 4.95 6.40 3.55
CA ILE A 96 4.39 6.39 4.90
C ILE A 96 4.94 5.25 5.76
N GLY A 97 5.26 4.10 5.15
CA GLY A 97 5.79 2.95 5.90
C GLY A 97 4.78 2.34 6.88
N CYS A 98 3.50 2.24 6.49
CA CYS A 98 2.46 1.65 7.34
C CYS A 98 2.85 0.23 7.80
N GLY A 99 2.65 -0.07 9.09
CA GLY A 99 2.74 -1.44 9.59
C GLY A 99 1.58 -2.29 9.09
N ILE A 100 1.91 -3.49 8.60
CA ILE A 100 0.96 -4.44 8.04
C ILE A 100 1.21 -5.83 8.60
N GLU A 101 0.16 -6.65 8.58
CA GLU A 101 0.22 -8.08 8.86
C GLU A 101 -0.18 -8.82 7.58
N VAL A 102 0.77 -9.54 7.00
CA VAL A 102 0.58 -10.34 5.79
C VAL A 102 0.15 -11.73 6.21
N VAL A 103 -1.00 -12.17 5.70
CA VAL A 103 -1.53 -13.51 5.97
C VAL A 103 -1.19 -14.41 4.79
N THR A 104 -0.38 -15.44 5.03
CA THR A 104 0.11 -16.37 4.00
C THR A 104 -0.34 -17.81 4.28
N ARG A 105 -0.45 -18.59 3.21
CA ARG A 105 -0.62 -20.05 3.28
C ARG A 105 0.02 -20.67 2.04
N ALA A 106 0.86 -21.69 2.25
CA ALA A 106 1.53 -22.41 1.16
C ALA A 106 2.19 -21.45 0.14
N ASN A 107 2.96 -20.47 0.61
CA ASN A 107 3.62 -19.42 -0.19
C ASN A 107 2.70 -18.51 -1.02
N HIS A 108 1.40 -18.48 -0.73
CA HIS A 108 0.45 -17.55 -1.33
C HIS A 108 0.00 -16.51 -0.30
N ILE A 109 -0.06 -15.25 -0.71
CA ILE A 109 -0.64 -14.17 0.10
C ILE A 109 -2.15 -14.27 -0.03
N LEU A 110 -2.84 -14.43 1.11
CA LEU A 110 -4.29 -14.57 1.16
C LEU A 110 -4.98 -13.22 1.35
N ARG A 111 -4.46 -12.40 2.26
CA ARG A 111 -4.91 -11.03 2.56
C ARG A 111 -3.83 -10.25 3.28
N ILE A 112 -3.98 -8.94 3.32
CA ILE A 112 -3.12 -8.02 4.06
C ILE A 112 -3.99 -7.21 5.02
N ASN A 113 -3.61 -7.21 6.30
CA ASN A 113 -4.24 -6.41 7.34
C ASN A 113 -3.35 -5.23 7.71
N GLY A 114 -3.94 -4.15 8.22
CA GLY A 114 -3.15 -3.15 8.94
C GLY A 114 -2.80 -3.66 10.32
N ASP A 115 -1.54 -3.50 10.74
CA ASP A 115 -1.09 -3.88 12.07
C ASP A 115 -1.62 -2.90 13.13
N TYR A 116 -2.46 -3.39 14.04
CA TYR A 116 -3.02 -2.59 15.12
C TYR A 116 -1.96 -2.07 16.10
N ASP A 117 -0.82 -2.77 16.21
CA ASP A 117 0.29 -2.38 17.10
C ASP A 117 1.26 -1.40 16.44
N SER A 118 1.02 -1.02 15.17
CA SER A 118 1.88 -0.07 14.47
C SER A 118 1.66 1.36 14.97
N ASN A 119 2.73 1.98 15.46
CA ASN A 119 2.74 3.39 15.89
C ASN A 119 2.53 4.40 14.74
N ILE A 120 2.59 3.94 13.49
CA ILE A 120 2.46 4.78 12.29
C ILE A 120 1.00 4.93 11.90
N ASN A 121 0.31 3.81 11.70
CA ASN A 121 -1.04 3.78 11.12
C ASN A 121 -2.10 3.15 12.04
N ASN A 122 -1.73 2.56 13.18
CA ASN A 122 -2.66 2.00 14.18
C ASN A 122 -3.75 1.10 13.57
N GLY A 123 -3.36 0.22 12.63
CA GLY A 123 -4.27 -0.69 11.92
C GLY A 123 -4.98 -0.10 10.69
N LEU A 124 -4.91 1.21 10.46
CA LEU A 124 -5.47 1.84 9.26
C LEU A 124 -4.61 1.53 8.03
N LEU A 125 -5.20 1.16 6.91
CA LEU A 125 -4.44 0.88 5.69
C LEU A 125 -5.24 1.36 4.48
N CYS A 126 -4.54 1.82 3.45
CA CYS A 126 -5.18 2.18 2.18
C CYS A 126 -5.37 0.95 1.27
N ASP A 127 -6.14 1.15 0.20
CA ASP A 127 -6.32 0.19 -0.88
C ASP A 127 -5.00 -0.29 -1.50
N MET A 128 -4.03 0.62 -1.70
CA MET A 128 -2.73 0.29 -2.27
C MET A 128 -1.95 -0.70 -1.40
N GLY A 129 -1.98 -0.54 -0.07
CA GLY A 129 -1.31 -1.46 0.84
C GLY A 129 -2.09 -2.75 1.07
N ARG A 130 -3.42 -2.65 1.08
CA ARG A 130 -4.31 -3.74 1.48
C ARG A 130 -4.63 -4.71 0.35
N PHE A 131 -5.00 -4.17 -0.80
CA PHE A 131 -5.61 -4.93 -1.88
C PHE A 131 -4.70 -5.05 -3.09
N GLU A 132 -4.09 -3.97 -3.57
CA GLU A 132 -3.33 -3.99 -4.83
C GLU A 132 -2.28 -5.11 -4.93
N PRO A 133 -1.50 -5.46 -3.87
CA PRO A 133 -0.53 -6.55 -3.93
C PRO A 133 -1.17 -7.92 -4.19
N LEU A 134 -2.44 -8.09 -3.84
CA LEU A 134 -3.22 -9.32 -4.06
C LEU A 134 -3.72 -9.41 -5.51
N TYR A 135 -3.73 -8.31 -6.26
CA TYR A 135 -4.23 -8.20 -7.64
C TYR A 135 -3.11 -7.94 -8.66
N GLU A 136 -1.88 -8.33 -8.32
CA GLU A 136 -0.75 -8.25 -9.23
C GLU A 136 -0.90 -9.24 -10.39
N GLU A 137 -0.86 -8.74 -11.62
CA GLU A 137 -0.98 -9.53 -12.86
C GLU A 137 0.31 -9.48 -13.70
N ARG A 138 1.29 -8.66 -13.33
CA ARG A 138 2.56 -8.55 -14.05
C ARG A 138 3.32 -9.89 -14.03
N LYS A 139 3.96 -10.21 -15.16
CA LYS A 139 4.84 -11.39 -15.26
C LYS A 139 6.05 -11.20 -14.35
N ARG A 140 6.18 -12.06 -13.33
CA ARG A 140 7.38 -12.13 -12.49
C ARG A 140 8.52 -12.80 -13.28
N TYR A 141 9.68 -12.15 -13.33
CA TYR A 141 10.91 -12.77 -13.85
C TYR A 141 11.50 -13.67 -12.77
N LEU A 142 11.55 -14.99 -13.05
CA LEU A 142 12.07 -16.00 -12.11
C LEU A 142 13.53 -16.36 -12.39
N LYS A 143 14.05 -15.97 -13.56
CA LYS A 143 15.43 -16.18 -13.99
C LYS A 143 15.95 -14.91 -14.69
N PRO A 144 17.28 -14.70 -14.72
CA PRO A 144 17.89 -13.68 -15.56
C PRO A 144 17.47 -13.82 -17.03
N MET A 145 17.33 -12.69 -17.72
CA MET A 145 16.97 -12.62 -19.13
C MET A 145 18.03 -11.83 -19.89
N VAL A 146 18.58 -12.40 -20.97
CA VAL A 146 19.61 -11.76 -21.80
C VAL A 146 19.07 -11.57 -23.21
N ARG A 147 19.37 -10.42 -23.83
CA ARG A 147 18.97 -10.16 -25.22
C ARG A 147 19.97 -10.80 -26.19
N MET A 148 19.49 -11.76 -26.98
CA MET A 148 20.24 -12.44 -28.05
C MET A 148 19.46 -12.32 -29.36
N ASN A 149 20.08 -11.79 -30.41
CA ASN A 149 19.44 -11.58 -31.72
C ASN A 149 18.11 -10.81 -31.66
N GLY A 150 18.05 -9.78 -30.80
CA GLY A 150 16.85 -8.95 -30.64
C GLY A 150 15.83 -9.47 -29.62
N GLU A 151 15.88 -10.74 -29.23
CA GLU A 151 14.90 -11.37 -28.33
C GLU A 151 15.46 -11.62 -26.92
N LEU A 152 14.60 -11.54 -25.89
CA LEU A 152 14.97 -11.90 -24.52
C LEU A 152 14.87 -13.42 -24.33
N LYS A 153 15.99 -14.04 -23.91
CA LYS A 153 16.08 -15.46 -23.60
C LYS A 153 16.48 -15.66 -22.13
N GLU A 154 15.96 -16.72 -21.52
CA GLU A 154 16.35 -17.11 -20.16
C GLU A 154 17.84 -17.48 -20.13
N SER A 155 18.52 -17.08 -19.06
CA SER A 155 19.93 -17.38 -18.79
C SER A 155 20.11 -17.74 -17.30
N ASN A 156 21.33 -18.14 -16.92
CA ASN A 156 21.71 -18.34 -15.52
C ASN A 156 22.41 -17.09 -14.96
N TRP A 157 22.67 -17.08 -13.65
CA TRP A 157 23.26 -15.91 -12.99
C TRP A 157 24.71 -15.65 -13.39
N GLU A 158 25.54 -16.69 -13.55
CA GLU A 158 26.95 -16.57 -13.92
C GLU A 158 27.08 -15.94 -15.31
N GLU A 159 26.39 -16.50 -16.31
CA GLU A 159 26.38 -16.01 -17.68
C GLU A 159 25.83 -14.58 -17.76
N ALA A 160 24.73 -14.27 -17.06
CA ALA A 160 24.16 -12.94 -17.07
C ALA A 160 25.12 -11.90 -16.46
N ILE A 161 25.79 -12.23 -15.36
CA ILE A 161 26.77 -11.35 -14.71
C ILE A 161 28.00 -11.17 -15.59
N ASP A 162 28.52 -12.23 -16.21
CA ASP A 162 29.67 -12.17 -17.11
C ASP A 162 29.38 -11.30 -18.33
N ILE A 163 28.17 -11.41 -18.91
CA ILE A 163 27.75 -10.56 -20.03
C ILE A 163 27.67 -9.10 -19.62
N ILE A 164 27.14 -8.80 -18.43
CA ILE A 164 27.09 -7.44 -17.89
C ILE A 164 28.52 -6.92 -17.68
N ALA A 165 29.36 -7.67 -16.97
CA ALA A 165 30.74 -7.27 -16.69
C ALA A 165 31.50 -6.98 -17.97
N ASN A 166 31.52 -7.92 -18.93
CA ASN A 166 32.24 -7.76 -20.20
C ASN A 166 31.77 -6.56 -21.03
N ARG A 167 30.48 -6.19 -20.97
CA ARG A 167 29.96 -5.01 -21.67
C ARG A 167 30.29 -3.70 -20.98
N LEU A 168 30.47 -3.72 -19.67
CA LEU A 168 30.78 -2.54 -18.88
C LEU A 168 32.29 -2.29 -18.76
N VAL A 169 33.15 -3.28 -19.07
CA VAL A 169 34.61 -3.09 -19.12
C VAL A 169 34.97 -1.98 -20.11
N GLY A 170 35.74 -1.01 -19.63
CA GLY A 170 36.30 0.07 -20.46
C GLY A 170 35.34 1.21 -20.77
N ILE A 171 34.10 1.16 -20.25
CA ILE A 171 33.20 2.32 -20.26
C ILE A 171 33.66 3.30 -19.19
N ASP A 172 33.77 4.58 -19.54
CA ASP A 172 34.09 5.64 -18.59
C ASP A 172 32.90 5.87 -17.65
N GLY A 173 33.19 6.19 -16.39
CA GLY A 173 32.16 6.52 -15.39
C GLY A 173 31.33 7.73 -15.79
N GLU A 174 31.90 8.68 -16.53
CA GLU A 174 31.17 9.84 -17.06
C GLU A 174 30.05 9.45 -18.04
N ASP A 175 30.23 8.35 -18.78
CA ASP A 175 29.25 7.83 -19.74
C ASP A 175 28.21 6.89 -19.10
N MET A 176 28.36 6.58 -17.81
CA MET A 176 27.45 5.70 -17.09
C MET A 176 26.36 6.49 -16.37
N LEU A 177 25.14 5.94 -16.32
CA LEU A 177 24.03 6.42 -15.49
C LEU A 177 23.43 5.26 -14.70
N GLY A 178 23.41 5.40 -13.37
CA GLY A 178 22.73 4.46 -12.47
C GLY A 178 21.34 4.96 -12.10
N LEU A 179 20.29 4.22 -12.45
CA LEU A 179 18.91 4.51 -12.00
C LEU A 179 18.41 3.43 -11.04
N VAL A 180 17.94 3.85 -9.86
CA VAL A 180 17.36 2.95 -8.85
C VAL A 180 15.91 3.31 -8.53
N SER A 181 15.09 2.30 -8.24
CA SER A 181 13.72 2.52 -7.76
C SER A 181 13.75 3.06 -6.33
N ALA A 182 12.91 4.06 -6.04
CA ALA A 182 12.74 4.59 -4.68
C ALA A 182 12.00 3.61 -3.73
N ILE A 183 11.46 2.51 -4.28
CA ILE A 183 10.80 1.43 -3.53
C ILE A 183 11.82 0.34 -3.11
N ALA A 184 13.04 0.37 -3.64
CA ALA A 184 14.10 -0.55 -3.22
C ALA A 184 14.44 -0.34 -1.74
N THR A 185 14.91 -1.40 -1.07
CA THR A 185 15.31 -1.29 0.33
C THR A 185 16.54 -0.40 0.47
N THR A 186 16.71 0.19 1.66
CA THR A 186 17.88 1.02 1.97
C THR A 186 19.20 0.29 1.71
N GLU A 187 19.27 -1.00 2.04
CA GLU A 187 20.44 -1.84 1.78
C GLU A 187 20.72 -1.95 0.28
N THR A 188 19.70 -2.20 -0.54
CA THR A 188 19.85 -2.26 -2.00
C THR A 188 20.32 -0.92 -2.56
N ILE A 189 19.75 0.20 -2.11
CA ILE A 189 20.15 1.54 -2.59
C ILE A 189 21.62 1.85 -2.19
N ILE A 190 22.03 1.49 -0.97
CA ILE A 190 23.42 1.67 -0.51
C ILE A 190 24.39 0.82 -1.34
N ILE A 191 24.06 -0.46 -1.58
CA ILE A 191 24.90 -1.36 -2.38
C ILE A 191 24.98 -0.86 -3.83
N PHE A 192 23.85 -0.45 -4.41
CA PHE A 192 23.78 0.11 -5.75
C PHE A 192 24.65 1.37 -5.87
N LYS A 193 24.56 2.30 -4.92
CA LYS A 193 25.41 3.49 -4.89
C LYS A 193 26.90 3.13 -4.81
N LYS A 194 27.27 2.18 -3.95
CA LYS A 194 28.66 1.72 -3.83
C LYS A 194 29.15 1.07 -5.12
N LEU A 195 28.31 0.30 -5.81
CA LEU A 195 28.63 -0.30 -7.10
C LEU A 195 28.94 0.76 -8.15
N ILE A 196 28.04 1.73 -8.35
CA ILE A 196 28.21 2.78 -9.36
C ILE A 196 29.40 3.69 -9.03
N ASN A 197 29.54 4.13 -7.78
CA ASN A 197 30.64 5.01 -7.38
C ASN A 197 32.00 4.30 -7.39
N ASN A 198 32.11 3.13 -6.76
CA ASN A 198 33.43 2.56 -6.46
C ASN A 198 33.92 1.61 -7.55
N VAL A 199 33.02 0.94 -8.27
CA VAL A 199 33.40 -0.02 -9.33
C VAL A 199 33.44 0.67 -10.67
N PHE A 200 32.45 1.53 -10.96
CA PHE A 200 32.34 2.21 -12.25
C PHE A 200 32.80 3.66 -12.24
N ASN A 201 33.27 4.18 -11.09
CA ASN A 201 33.80 5.55 -10.96
C ASN A 201 32.84 6.63 -11.51
N SER A 202 31.53 6.44 -11.32
CA SER A 202 30.50 7.35 -11.82
C SER A 202 29.76 8.01 -10.66
N GLU A 203 29.53 9.32 -10.76
CA GLU A 203 28.67 10.08 -9.84
C GLU A 203 27.24 10.28 -10.39
N ASN A 204 26.98 9.83 -11.62
CA ASN A 204 25.71 9.97 -12.30
C ASN A 204 24.72 8.93 -11.78
N ILE A 205 24.12 9.20 -10.61
CA ILE A 205 23.11 8.33 -9.99
C ILE A 205 21.82 9.11 -9.80
N GLY A 206 20.71 8.49 -10.22
CA GLY A 206 19.36 9.04 -10.06
C GLY A 206 18.37 8.02 -9.51
N MET A 207 17.21 8.53 -9.09
CA MET A 207 16.06 7.71 -8.74
C MET A 207 14.99 7.81 -9.82
N LEU A 208 14.26 6.71 -10.05
CA LEU A 208 13.17 6.67 -11.03
C LEU A 208 11.98 7.59 -10.68
N HIS A 209 11.84 7.98 -9.41
CA HIS A 209 10.69 8.75 -8.91
C HIS A 209 11.00 10.25 -8.75
N GLY A 210 12.13 10.71 -9.30
CA GLY A 210 12.57 12.11 -9.21
C GLY A 210 13.52 12.38 -8.05
N PRO A 211 13.91 13.65 -7.85
CA PRO A 211 14.88 14.03 -6.84
C PRO A 211 14.30 13.87 -5.42
N VAL A 212 15.16 13.52 -4.47
CA VAL A 212 14.80 13.47 -3.05
C VAL A 212 14.64 14.90 -2.54
N SER A 213 13.53 15.18 -1.85
CA SER A 213 13.33 16.48 -1.20
C SER A 213 14.40 16.74 -0.14
N THR A 214 14.92 17.96 -0.11
CA THR A 214 15.87 18.42 0.92
C THR A 214 15.16 18.90 2.20
N LEU A 215 13.82 18.95 2.19
CA LEU A 215 13.02 19.32 3.35
C LEU A 215 13.19 18.27 4.45
N LYS A 216 13.58 18.71 5.64
CA LYS A 216 13.57 17.87 6.83
C LYS A 216 12.14 17.79 7.37
N CYS A 217 11.69 16.58 7.66
CA CYS A 217 10.44 16.38 8.39
C CYS A 217 10.70 16.68 9.88
N GLU A 218 10.03 17.69 10.43
CA GLU A 218 10.23 18.11 11.82
C GLU A 218 9.18 17.54 12.79
N GLY A 219 8.16 16.83 12.28
CA GLY A 219 7.04 16.33 13.08
C GLY A 219 6.64 14.90 12.77
N SER A 220 5.79 14.33 13.63
CA SER A 220 5.22 12.99 13.47
C SER A 220 3.84 13.03 12.80
N LEU A 221 3.43 11.93 12.13
CA LEU A 221 2.09 11.83 11.52
C LEU A 221 0.96 12.04 12.54
N ASN A 222 1.18 11.66 13.80
CA ASN A 222 0.19 11.82 14.87
C ASN A 222 -0.04 13.29 15.26
N GLU A 223 0.89 14.19 14.96
CA GLU A 223 0.71 15.62 15.22
C GLU A 223 -0.32 16.25 14.28
N ILE A 224 -0.56 15.68 13.09
CA ILE A 224 -1.60 16.14 12.15
C ILE A 224 -2.97 16.18 12.84
N LEU A 225 -3.27 15.22 13.72
CA LEU A 225 -4.53 15.14 14.46
C LEU A 225 -4.69 16.23 15.54
N LYS A 226 -3.60 16.91 15.90
CA LYS A 226 -3.54 17.96 16.93
C LYS A 226 -3.36 19.36 16.35
N SER A 227 -3.17 19.48 15.03
CA SER A 227 -2.89 20.75 14.37
C SER A 227 -4.13 21.63 14.30
N ASP A 228 -4.00 22.93 14.56
CA ASP A 228 -5.10 23.89 14.40
C ASP A 228 -5.27 24.37 12.94
N LEU A 229 -4.18 24.31 12.16
CA LEU A 229 -4.12 24.68 10.75
C LEU A 229 -3.24 23.69 9.99
N ILE A 230 -3.74 23.22 8.85
CA ILE A 230 -3.04 22.32 7.93
C ILE A 230 -2.95 23.03 6.59
N ILE A 231 -1.76 23.14 6.01
CA ILE A 231 -1.56 23.72 4.67
C ILE A 231 -1.02 22.62 3.74
N VAL A 232 -1.71 22.38 2.63
CA VAL A 232 -1.30 21.37 1.64
C VAL A 232 -0.75 22.08 0.40
N ILE A 233 0.55 21.91 0.15
CA ILE A 233 1.26 22.55 -0.98
C ILE A 233 1.71 21.47 -1.96
N GLY A 234 1.13 21.45 -3.16
CA GLY A 234 1.58 20.58 -4.25
C GLY A 234 1.43 19.07 -3.98
N ALA A 235 0.57 18.67 -3.04
CA ALA A 235 0.31 17.28 -2.69
C ALA A 235 -1.18 16.94 -2.85
N ASP A 236 -1.47 15.70 -3.21
CA ASP A 236 -2.83 15.16 -3.27
C ASP A 236 -2.90 13.87 -2.45
N PHE A 237 -3.40 13.97 -1.21
CA PHE A 237 -3.51 12.82 -0.31
C PHE A 237 -4.59 11.82 -0.72
N THR A 238 -5.46 12.15 -1.67
CA THR A 238 -6.44 11.20 -2.21
C THR A 238 -5.79 10.20 -3.15
N ARG A 239 -4.68 10.60 -3.77
CA ARG A 239 -3.88 9.78 -4.67
C ARG A 239 -2.67 9.19 -3.95
N ASP A 240 -1.86 10.05 -3.34
CA ASP A 240 -0.54 9.73 -2.81
C ASP A 240 -0.58 9.79 -1.28
N SER A 241 -0.15 8.73 -0.57
CA SER A 241 -0.19 8.70 0.91
C SER A 241 -1.60 8.77 1.53
N LYS A 242 -2.51 7.93 1.04
CA LYS A 242 -3.93 7.87 1.43
C LYS A 242 -4.24 7.70 2.93
N VAL A 243 -3.30 7.23 3.76
CA VAL A 243 -3.46 7.21 5.22
C VAL A 243 -3.38 8.63 5.81
N VAL A 244 -2.53 9.49 5.26
CA VAL A 244 -2.44 10.91 5.64
C VAL A 244 -3.76 11.63 5.36
N ARG A 245 -4.43 11.31 4.24
CA ARG A 245 -5.78 11.83 3.96
C ARG A 245 -6.75 11.56 5.12
N SER A 246 -6.76 10.35 5.67
CA SER A 246 -7.64 10.04 6.80
C SER A 246 -7.29 10.89 8.02
N LEU A 247 -6.00 11.06 8.33
CA LEU A 247 -5.55 11.91 9.43
C LEU A 247 -6.00 13.36 9.25
N VAL A 248 -5.81 13.93 8.06
CA VAL A 248 -6.24 15.29 7.72
C VAL A 248 -7.76 15.42 7.82
N LYS A 249 -8.53 14.49 7.23
CA LYS A 249 -10.00 14.50 7.34
C LYS A 249 -10.46 14.49 8.79
N ARG A 250 -9.87 13.63 9.64
CA ARG A 250 -10.19 13.54 11.06
C ARG A 250 -9.81 14.80 11.83
N ALA A 251 -8.70 15.45 11.50
CA ALA A 251 -8.30 16.72 12.10
C ALA A 251 -9.31 17.82 11.76
N VAL A 252 -9.71 17.93 10.49
CA VAL A 252 -10.71 18.90 10.02
C VAL A 252 -12.07 18.67 10.66
N THR A 253 -12.54 17.42 10.74
CA THR A 253 -13.81 17.09 11.44
C THR A 253 -13.79 17.50 12.92
N LYS A 254 -12.61 17.57 13.55
CA LYS A 254 -12.43 18.03 14.93
C LYS A 254 -12.25 19.54 15.08
N GLY A 255 -12.30 20.31 13.98
CA GLY A 255 -12.23 21.77 13.99
C GLY A 255 -10.92 22.36 13.49
N SER A 256 -9.99 21.55 12.97
CA SER A 256 -8.77 22.07 12.33
C SER A 256 -9.11 22.78 11.03
N ASN A 257 -8.43 23.89 10.74
CA ASN A 257 -8.55 24.57 9.46
C ASN A 257 -7.66 23.90 8.42
N LEU A 258 -8.12 23.80 7.17
CA LEU A 258 -7.41 23.26 6.01
C LEU A 258 -7.41 24.26 4.86
#